data_AF-A0A3A4PCP1-F1
#
_entry.id   AF-A0A3A4PCP1-F1
#
_cell.length_a   1.000
_cell.length_b   1.000
_cell.length_c   1.000
_cell.angle_alpha   90.00
_cell.angle_beta   90.00
_cell.angle_gamma   90.00
#
_symmetry.space_group_name_H-M   'P 1'
#
loop_
_entity.id
_entity.type
_entity.pdbx_description
1 polymer ?
#
loop_
_entity_poly.entity_id
_entity_poly.type
_entity_poly.pdbx_seq_one_letter_code
_entity_poly.pdbx_strand_id
1 'polypeptide(L)' 'MKEAIVVSNLSCAIVSAKWALDLGFSQVRQIIILIGGLILGPLMLLVLYVYLIQKAKGEGQPGSKIV' A
#
# COMPACT_ATOMS: atom_id res chain seq x y z
N MET A 1 1.08 3.66 -23.89
CA MET A 1 0.55 4.04 -22.55
C MET A 1 1.17 3.24 -21.41
N LYS A 2 1.11 1.90 -21.39
CA LYS A 2 1.71 1.06 -20.32
C LYS A 2 3.21 1.34 -20.12
N GLU A 3 3.98 1.39 -21.20
CA GLU A 3 5.41 1.76 -21.18
C GLU A 3 5.65 3.11 -20.49
N ALA A 4 4.82 4.12 -20.77
CA ALA A 4 4.97 5.45 -20.17
C ALA A 4 4.68 5.42 -18.66
N ILE A 5 3.71 4.62 -18.21
CA ILE A 5 3.41 4.44 -16.78
C ILE A 5 4.58 3.76 -16.07
N VAL A 6 5.14 2.71 -16.68
CA VAL A 6 6.30 1.98 -16.13
C VAL A 6 7.51 2.90 -16.03
N VAL A 7 7.84 3.62 -17.11
CA VAL A 7 8.97 4.56 -17.14
C VAL A 7 8.78 5.70 -16.13
N SER A 8 7.56 6.24 -16.01
CA SER A 8 7.23 7.30 -15.04
C SER A 8 7.40 6.84 -13.59
N ASN A 9 6.84 5.68 -13.25
CA ASN A 9 6.96 5.13 -11.89
C ASN A 9 8.42 4.76 -11.56
N LEU A 10 9.16 4.21 -12.52
CA LEU A 10 10.56 3.83 -12.33
C LEU A 10 11.45 5.07 -12.13
N SER A 11 11.29 6.10 -12.95
CA SER A 11 12.04 7.35 -12.81
C SER A 11 11.73 8.07 -11.51
N CYS A 12 10.45 8.13 -11.10
CA CYS A 12 10.04 8.64 -9.80
C CYS A 12 10.70 7.88 -8.63
N ALA A 13 10.69 6.55 -8.68
CA ALA A 13 11.31 5.71 -7.66
C ALA A 13 12.82 5.97 -7.54
N ILE A 14 13.53 6.08 -8.67
CA ILE A 14 14.98 6.34 -8.70
C ILE A 14 15.31 7.72 -8.10
N VAL A 15 14.60 8.76 -8.53
CA VAL A 15 14.82 10.13 -8.03
C VAL A 15 14.57 10.20 -6.53
N SER A 16 13.49 9.58 -6.06
CA SER A 16 13.11 9.54 -4.64
C SER A 16 14.15 8.78 -3.80
N ALA A 17 14.62 7.63 -4.27
CA ALA A 17 15.66 6.85 -3.60
C ALA A 17 16.97 7.64 -3.50
N LYS A 18 17.37 8.32 -4.59
CA LYS A 18 18.58 9.15 -4.62
C LYS A 18 18.49 10.30 -3.61
N TRP A 19 17.38 11.04 -3.59
CA TRP A 19 17.18 12.11 -2.61
C TRP A 19 17.21 11.60 -1.17
N ALA A 20 16.60 10.45 -0.89
CA ALA A 20 16.61 9.88 0.44
C ALA A 20 18.04 9.49 0.88
N LEU A 21 18.89 9.00 -0.03
CA LEU A 21 20.31 8.76 0.26
C LEU A 21 21.08 10.05 0.52
N ASP A 22 20.85 11.10 -0.27
CA ASP A 22 21.48 12.43 -0.07
C ASP A 22 21.11 13.04 1.30
N LEU A 23 19.90 12.77 1.78
CA LEU A 23 19.42 13.20 3.10
C LEU A 23 19.96 12.33 4.25
N GLY A 24 20.82 11.35 3.97
CA GLY A 24 21.44 10.48 4.98
C GLY A 24 20.54 9.36 5.51
N PHE A 25 19.42 9.04 4.84
CA PHE A 25 18.59 7.91 5.26
C PHE A 25 19.27 6.58 4.97
N SER A 26 19.18 5.65 5.92
CA SER A 26 19.65 4.27 5.74
C SER A 26 18.82 3.51 4.72
N GLN A 27 19.46 3.01 3.66
CA GLN A 27 18.83 2.18 2.63
C GLN A 27 18.22 0.90 3.21
N VAL A 28 18.87 0.29 4.20
CA VAL A 28 18.33 -0.90 4.91
C VAL A 28 17.01 -0.57 5.58
N ARG A 29 16.92 0.61 6.23
CA ARG A 29 15.67 1.06 6.85
C ARG A 29 14.57 1.31 5.82
N GLN A 30 14.92 1.90 4.67
CA GLN A 30 13.97 2.10 3.57
C GLN A 30 13.43 0.78 3.03
N ILE A 31 14.28 -0.23 2.86
CA ILE A 31 13.89 -1.57 2.40
C ILE A 31 12.96 -2.25 3.42
N ILE A 32 13.28 -2.17 4.72
CA ILE A 32 12.42 -2.72 5.77
C ILE A 32 11.04 -2.04 5.76
N ILE A 33 10.99 -0.72 5.61
CA ILE A 33 9.73 0.04 5.51
C ILE A 33 8.96 -0.35 4.25
N LEU A 34 9.63 -0.52 3.11
CA LEU A 34 9.01 -0.94 1.86
C LEU A 34 8.37 -2.33 1.98
N ILE A 35 9.13 -3.30 2.47
CA ILE A 35 8.65 -4.68 2.65
C ILE A 35 7.52 -4.70 3.69
N GLY A 36 7.70 -4.00 4.81
CA GLY A 36 6.69 -3.86 5.84
C GLY A 36 5.40 -3.25 5.30
N GLY A 37 5.48 -2.18 4.52
CA GLY A 37 4.34 -1.54 3.87
C GLY A 37 3.65 -2.43 2.84
N LEU A 38 4.42 -3.19 2.05
CA LEU A 38 3.88 -4.14 1.06
C LEU A 38 3.10 -5.29 1.70
N ILE A 39 3.50 -5.75 2.89
CA ILE A 39 2.81 -6.84 3.60
C ILE A 39 1.68 -6.29 4.47
N LEU A 40 1.97 -5.28 5.29
CA LEU A 40 1.02 -4.72 6.25
C LEU A 40 -0.05 -3.88 5.58
N GLY A 41 0.21 -3.26 4.43
CA GLY A 41 -0.77 -2.48 3.68
C GLY A 41 -2.00 -3.31 3.28
N PRO A 42 -1.83 -4.39 2.49
CA PRO A 42 -2.91 -5.31 2.15
C PRO A 42 -3.57 -5.94 3.39
N LEU A 43 -2.78 -6.26 4.43
CA LEU A 43 -3.32 -6.80 5.67
C LEU A 43 -4.26 -5.80 6.37
N MET A 44 -3.88 -4.53 6.45
CA MET A 44 -4.73 -3.48 7.02
C MET A 44 -6.02 -3.29 6.21
N LEU A 45 -5.92 -3.36 4.88
CA LEU A 45 -7.10 -3.31 4.01
C LEU A 45 -8.02 -4.52 4.22
N LEU A 46 -7.46 -5.71 4.43
CA LEU A 46 -8.24 -6.91 4.75
C LEU A 46 -8.97 -6.76 6.10
N VAL A 47 -8.29 -6.26 7.13
CA VAL A 47 -8.91 -5.98 8.43
C VAL A 47 -10.05 -4.99 8.27
N LEU A 48 -9.83 -3.89 7.53
CA LEU A 48 -10.86 -2.90 7.25
C LEU A 48 -12.05 -3.50 6.51
N TYR A 49 -11.80 -4.34 5.49
CA TYR A 49 -12.84 -5.04 4.75
C TYR A 49 -13.71 -5.90 5.67
N VAL A 50 -13.09 -6.74 6.51
CA VAL A 50 -13.81 -7.59 7.46
C VAL A 50 -14.63 -6.76 8.45
N TYR A 51 -14.05 -5.68 8.97
CA TYR A 51 -14.75 -4.76 9.87
C TYR A 51 -16.00 -4.15 9.20
N LEU A 52 -15.87 -3.67 7.97
CA LEU A 52 -16.99 -3.07 7.23
C LEU A 52 -18.10 -4.09 6.94
N ILE A 53 -17.74 -5.32 6.60
CA ILE A 53 -18.71 -6.42 6.40
C ILE A 53 -19.46 -6.72 7.70
N GLN A 54 -18.75 -6.84 8.82
CA GLN A 54 -19.38 -7.11 10.12
C GLN A 54 -20.30 -5.98 10.55
N LYS A 55 -19.88 -4.72 10.35
CA LYS A 55 -20.70 -3.55 10.63
C LYS A 55 -21.95 -3.52 9.76
N ALA A 56 -21.82 -3.72 8.45
CA ALA A 56 -22.96 -3.78 7.53
C ALA A 56 -23.95 -4.90 7.91
N LYS A 57 -23.45 -6.04 8.38
CA LYS A 57 -24.27 -7.15 8.90
C LYS A 57 -25.07 -6.77 10.15
N GLY A 58 -24.47 -6.04 11.08
CA GLY A 58 -25.18 -5.53 12.27
C GLY A 58 -26.25 -4.49 11.94
N GLU A 59 -26.04 -3.69 10.90
CA GLU A 59 -26.94 -2.61 10.47
C GLU A 59 -27.99 -3.07 9.41
N GLY A 60 -28.00 -4.35 9.04
CA GLY A 60 -28.94 -4.89 8.03
C GLY A 60 -28.72 -4.35 6.62
N GLN A 61 -27.53 -3.83 6.32
CA GLN A 61 -27.22 -3.18 5.05
C GLN A 61 -26.84 -4.20 3.95
N PRO A 62 -27.10 -3.90 2.67
CA PRO A 62 -26.92 -4.84 1.56
C PRO A 62 -25.48 -5.38 1.39
N GLY A 63 -24.48 -4.66 1.91
CA GLY A 63 -23.08 -5.11 1.93
C GLY A 63 -22.77 -6.32 2.82
N SER A 64 -23.74 -6.81 3.60
CA SER A 64 -23.59 -7.99 4.46
C SER A 64 -23.79 -9.32 3.75
N LYS A 65 -24.32 -9.31 2.52
CA LYS A 65 -24.50 -10.51 1.69
C LYS A 65 -23.21 -10.72 0.91
N ILE A 66 -22.26 -11.41 1.53
CA ILE A 66 -21.09 -11.95 0.82
C ILE A 66 -21.67 -12.94 -0.22
N VAL A 67 -21.54 -12.61 -1.51
CA VAL A 67 -21.87 -13.52 -2.63
C VAL A 67 -20.73 -14.51 -2.79
#